data_AF-A0A7V2BS96-F1
#
_entry.id   AF-A0A7V2BS96-F1
#
_cell.length_a   1.000
_cell.length_b   1.000
_cell.length_c   1.000
_cell.angle_alpha   90.00
_cell.angle_beta   90.00
_cell.angle_gamma   90.00
#
_symmetry.space_group_name_H-M   'P 1'
#
loop_
_entity.id
_entity.type
_entity.pdbx_description
1 polymer ?
#
loop_
_entity_poly.entity_id
_entity_poly.type
_entity_poly.pdbx_seq_one_letter_code
_entity_poly.pdbx_strand_id
1 'polypeptide(L)'
;MPRGTLLLLPLLAYGWGFWAHRRINRLAVFALPETLFAFYRPHIEYLTRQATKPDERRAAFSWEAPRHYIDLDRYPPDLPRTWREAVERLSEDTLLAHGILPWHLEKAFWQLVEAFRAQEAPRILRLSAEIGHYLADAHVPLHTTANYNGQLTGQEGVHALWESYIPERFGEGYDYWVGPARLWRSVRDTIWAIVQESHSLVEAVLAAEREATAQVGLERKWVYRVRGRQTLRTYSEAFLVVYQALLEGMVEARLRRSVHQLASLWYTAWHVAGRPPLPAPSTPLEEEAPISPDTLPPDPRCGEMGCYPLWQPFRWALALPCSKPSSMPLPAHSSKRSEPPSLCAHRSSGFCKKAAPAQGPAQNLSLLTRRHAPGGKGHRRGAKESPSHPSLQLSRRSPGSVF
;
A
#
# COMPACT_ATOMS: atom_id res chain seq x y z
N MET A 1 6.28 28.20 -39.52
CA MET A 1 6.27 26.87 -38.86
C MET A 1 5.84 27.06 -37.41
N PRO A 2 4.72 26.48 -36.95
CA PRO A 2 4.33 26.54 -35.54
C PRO A 2 5.29 25.68 -34.72
N ARG A 3 5.75 26.20 -33.58
CA ARG A 3 6.56 25.44 -32.61
C ARG A 3 5.64 24.44 -31.91
N GLY A 4 5.83 23.15 -32.17
CA GLY A 4 5.11 22.09 -31.49
C GLY A 4 5.56 21.98 -30.04
N THR A 5 4.75 22.48 -29.10
CA THR A 5 4.93 22.20 -27.67
C THR A 5 4.71 20.71 -27.44
N LEU A 6 5.78 19.99 -27.09
CA LEU A 6 5.71 18.57 -26.79
C LEU A 6 5.01 18.39 -25.44
N LEU A 7 3.70 18.13 -25.44
CA LEU A 7 3.00 17.69 -24.24
C LEU A 7 3.50 16.29 -23.86
N LEU A 8 4.40 16.24 -22.88
CA LEU A 8 4.65 15.05 -22.08
C LEU A 8 3.39 14.77 -21.24
N LEU A 9 2.47 14.00 -21.81
CA LEU A 9 1.42 13.33 -21.05
C LEU A 9 2.10 12.52 -19.94
N PRO A 10 1.79 12.74 -18.65
CA PRO A 10 2.31 11.90 -17.59
C PRO A 10 1.81 10.49 -17.83
N LEU A 11 2.72 9.53 -18.01
CA LEU A 11 2.37 8.12 -18.02
C LEU A 11 1.70 7.80 -16.69
N LEU A 12 0.43 7.42 -16.76
CA LEU A 12 -0.37 6.99 -15.63
C LEU A 12 0.21 5.68 -15.11
N ALA A 13 1.23 5.77 -14.26
CA ALA A 13 1.70 4.69 -13.41
C ALA A 13 0.61 4.46 -12.35
N TYR A 14 -0.46 3.77 -12.74
CA TYR A 14 -1.44 3.23 -11.81
C TYR A 14 -0.71 2.39 -10.76
N GLY A 15 -1.17 2.48 -9.50
CA GLY A 15 -0.87 1.44 -8.52
C GLY A 15 -1.60 0.15 -8.93
N TRP A 16 -1.54 -0.90 -8.10
CA TRP A 16 -1.63 -2.27 -8.61
C TRP A 16 -2.62 -2.48 -9.74
N GLY A 17 -2.11 -3.06 -10.83
CA GLY A 17 -2.90 -3.39 -12.01
C GLY A 17 -4.20 -4.03 -11.54
N PHE A 18 -5.32 -3.45 -11.97
CA PHE A 18 -6.64 -3.57 -11.32
C PHE A 18 -7.03 -5.00 -10.90
N TRP A 19 -6.53 -6.01 -11.61
CA TRP A 19 -6.55 -7.42 -11.24
C TRP A 19 -6.17 -7.70 -9.77
N ALA A 20 -5.06 -7.16 -9.26
CA ALA A 20 -4.55 -7.51 -7.94
C ALA A 20 -5.39 -6.91 -6.79
N HIS A 21 -5.71 -5.62 -6.85
CA HIS A 21 -6.63 -4.96 -5.88
C HIS A 21 -7.98 -5.69 -5.79
N ARG A 22 -8.54 -6.06 -6.95
CA ARG A 22 -9.77 -6.86 -7.09
C ARG A 22 -9.61 -8.23 -6.43
N ARG A 23 -8.53 -8.95 -6.73
CA ARG A 23 -8.22 -10.28 -6.21
C ARG A 23 -8.03 -10.27 -4.68
N ILE A 24 -7.30 -9.28 -4.15
CA ILE A 24 -7.07 -9.11 -2.71
C ILE A 24 -8.39 -8.90 -1.96
N ASN A 25 -9.20 -7.93 -2.40
CA ASN A 25 -10.51 -7.63 -1.78
C ASN A 25 -11.47 -8.83 -1.85
N ARG A 26 -11.55 -9.49 -3.01
CA ARG A 26 -12.36 -10.70 -3.19
C ARG A 26 -11.98 -11.80 -2.21
N LEU A 27 -10.68 -12.07 -2.08
CA LEU A 27 -10.18 -13.21 -1.32
C LEU A 27 -10.18 -12.97 0.19
N ALA A 28 -10.00 -11.72 0.64
CA ALA A 28 -10.00 -11.36 2.05
C ALA A 28 -11.31 -11.75 2.75
N VAL A 29 -12.43 -11.73 2.03
CA VAL A 29 -13.74 -12.16 2.57
C VAL A 29 -13.71 -13.61 3.07
N PHE A 30 -13.03 -14.53 2.37
CA PHE A 30 -13.00 -15.95 2.72
C PHE A 30 -12.12 -16.29 3.94
N ALA A 31 -11.31 -15.33 4.42
CA ALA A 31 -10.53 -15.48 5.65
C ALA A 31 -11.24 -14.95 6.90
N LEU A 32 -12.44 -14.35 6.76
CA LEU A 32 -13.18 -13.75 7.87
C LEU A 32 -13.84 -14.79 8.79
N PRO A 33 -14.05 -14.46 10.09
CA PRO A 33 -14.88 -15.27 10.97
C PRO A 33 -16.35 -15.23 10.51
N GLU A 34 -17.11 -16.28 10.86
CA GLU A 34 -18.47 -16.57 10.39
C GLU A 34 -19.41 -15.34 10.33
N THR A 35 -19.50 -14.56 11.41
CA THR A 35 -20.36 -13.37 11.48
C THR A 35 -20.03 -12.32 10.42
N LEU A 36 -18.73 -12.06 10.19
CA LEU A 36 -18.28 -11.11 9.17
C LEU A 36 -18.35 -11.73 7.78
N PHE A 37 -18.04 -13.02 7.62
CA PHE A 37 -18.21 -13.72 6.36
C PHE A 37 -19.66 -13.67 5.86
N ALA A 38 -20.64 -13.92 6.74
CA ALA A 38 -22.06 -13.82 6.42
C ALA A 38 -22.48 -12.41 5.94
N PHE A 39 -21.91 -11.36 6.54
CA PHE A 39 -22.15 -9.97 6.15
C PHE A 39 -21.47 -9.59 4.82
N TYR A 40 -20.19 -9.92 4.62
CA TYR A 40 -19.44 -9.50 3.43
C TYR A 40 -19.68 -10.38 2.19
N ARG A 41 -20.00 -11.67 2.35
CA ARG A 41 -20.17 -12.63 1.23
C ARG A 41 -21.17 -12.16 0.16
N PRO A 42 -22.36 -11.63 0.48
CA PRO A 42 -23.30 -11.11 -0.52
C PRO A 42 -22.75 -9.95 -1.36
N HIS A 43 -21.74 -9.24 -0.85
CA HIS A 43 -21.19 -8.02 -1.44
C HIS A 43 -19.79 -8.22 -2.03
N ILE A 44 -19.30 -9.46 -2.19
CA ILE A 44 -17.98 -9.76 -2.77
C ILE A 44 -17.76 -9.03 -4.11
N GLU A 45 -18.75 -9.01 -5.00
CA GLU A 45 -18.62 -8.36 -6.31
C GLU A 45 -18.57 -6.82 -6.20
N TYR A 46 -19.26 -6.23 -5.20
CA TYR A 46 -19.16 -4.80 -4.89
C TYR A 46 -17.74 -4.48 -4.38
N LEU A 47 -17.26 -5.19 -3.36
CA LEU A 47 -15.91 -5.01 -2.80
C LEU A 47 -14.83 -5.18 -3.89
N THR A 48 -15.00 -6.17 -4.76
CA THR A 48 -14.12 -6.42 -5.90
C THR A 48 -14.08 -5.19 -6.81
N ARG A 49 -15.22 -4.67 -7.28
CA ARG A 49 -15.24 -3.51 -8.19
C ARG A 49 -14.79 -2.21 -7.53
N GLN A 50 -15.17 -1.96 -6.27
CA GLN A 50 -14.78 -0.74 -5.57
C GLN A 50 -13.29 -0.70 -5.18
N ALA A 51 -12.58 -1.84 -5.21
CA ALA A 51 -11.15 -1.93 -4.93
C ALA A 51 -10.25 -1.09 -5.86
N THR A 52 -10.75 -0.58 -6.99
CA THR A 52 -10.00 0.29 -7.92
C THR A 52 -10.39 1.77 -7.84
N LYS A 53 -11.38 2.11 -7.00
CA LYS A 53 -11.91 3.48 -6.91
C LYS A 53 -10.90 4.53 -6.45
N PRO A 54 -9.94 4.25 -5.53
CA PRO A 54 -8.90 5.22 -5.20
C PRO A 54 -8.02 5.59 -6.40
N ASP A 55 -7.56 4.63 -7.22
CA ASP A 55 -6.82 4.93 -8.46
C ASP A 55 -7.68 5.68 -9.51
N GLU A 56 -8.96 5.33 -9.63
CA GLU A 56 -9.91 6.08 -10.49
C GLU A 56 -10.06 7.53 -9.99
N ARG A 57 -10.12 7.73 -8.66
CA ARG A 57 -10.18 9.04 -7.98
C ARG A 57 -8.88 9.81 -8.16
N ARG A 58 -7.73 9.15 -8.16
CA ARG A 58 -6.40 9.72 -8.39
C ARG A 58 -6.27 10.44 -9.75
N ALA A 59 -7.00 9.97 -10.76
CA ALA A 59 -7.05 10.63 -12.07
C ALA A 59 -7.89 11.92 -12.08
N ALA A 60 -8.81 12.08 -11.12
CA ALA A 60 -9.69 13.25 -10.99
C ALA A 60 -9.19 14.26 -9.92
N PHE A 61 -8.48 13.80 -8.88
CA PHE A 61 -8.06 14.64 -7.75
C PHE A 61 -6.59 14.47 -7.38
N SER A 62 -5.85 15.57 -7.39
CA SER A 62 -4.43 15.61 -6.97
C SER A 62 -4.22 15.26 -5.50
N TRP A 63 -5.19 15.53 -4.63
CA TRP A 63 -5.12 15.20 -3.19
C TRP A 63 -5.23 13.70 -2.88
N GLU A 64 -5.65 12.87 -3.85
CA GLU A 64 -5.71 11.42 -3.66
C GLU A 64 -4.32 10.79 -3.89
N ALA A 65 -3.55 11.29 -4.86
CA ALA A 65 -2.22 10.77 -5.21
C ALA A 65 -1.28 10.46 -4.04
N PRO A 66 -1.06 11.35 -3.04
CA PRO A 66 -0.17 11.05 -1.93
C PRO A 66 -0.66 9.95 -0.98
N ARG A 67 -1.91 9.48 -1.09
CA ARG A 67 -2.45 8.43 -0.20
C ARG A 67 -2.04 7.01 -0.61
N HIS A 68 -1.47 6.85 -1.80
CA HIS A 68 -1.05 5.55 -2.35
C HIS A 68 0.40 5.18 -2.03
N TYR A 69 1.23 6.10 -1.54
CA TYR A 69 2.66 5.84 -1.36
C TYR A 69 3.23 6.57 -0.14
N ILE A 70 4.48 6.26 0.18
CA ILE A 70 5.32 7.00 1.14
C ILE A 70 6.80 6.85 0.77
N ASP A 71 7.44 7.92 0.31
CA ASP A 71 8.86 7.91 -0.08
C ASP A 71 9.77 7.88 1.16
N LEU A 72 9.97 6.72 1.79
CA LEU A 72 10.76 6.59 3.01
C LEU A 72 12.21 7.03 2.85
N ASP A 73 12.76 6.95 1.64
CA ASP A 73 14.08 7.44 1.26
C ASP A 73 14.18 8.99 1.17
N ARG A 74 13.05 9.71 1.29
CA ARG A 74 12.98 11.17 1.45
C ARG A 74 12.87 11.63 2.90
N TYR A 75 12.57 10.71 3.82
CA TYR A 75 12.32 11.02 5.23
C TYR A 75 13.52 10.69 6.13
N PRO A 76 13.66 11.34 7.29
CA PRO A 76 14.62 10.91 8.31
C PRO A 76 14.22 9.52 8.87
N PRO A 77 15.17 8.65 9.25
CA PRO A 77 14.89 7.28 9.72
C PRO A 77 13.97 7.19 10.95
N ASP A 78 13.90 8.26 11.75
CA ASP A 78 13.06 8.38 12.95
C ASP A 78 11.74 9.13 12.68
N LEU A 79 11.16 8.90 11.50
CA LEU A 79 9.88 9.47 11.06
C LEU A 79 8.75 9.24 12.09
N PRO A 80 8.05 10.31 12.57
CA PRO A 80 7.00 10.15 13.56
C PRO A 80 5.81 9.34 13.06
N ARG A 81 5.36 8.38 13.86
CA ARG A 81 4.28 7.45 13.48
C ARG A 81 2.87 8.04 13.61
N THR A 82 2.71 9.17 14.29
CA THR A 82 1.43 9.90 14.36
C THR A 82 1.41 11.06 13.38
N TRP A 83 0.24 11.37 12.82
CA TRP A 83 0.10 12.47 11.87
C TRP A 83 0.47 13.82 12.51
N ARG A 84 0.02 14.07 13.75
CA ARG A 84 0.28 15.32 14.46
C ARG A 84 1.79 15.58 14.63
N GLU A 85 2.52 14.60 15.17
CA GLU A 85 3.97 14.73 15.37
C GLU A 85 4.73 14.82 14.04
N ALA A 86 4.24 14.15 12.98
CA ALA A 86 4.80 14.26 11.65
C ALA A 86 4.62 15.68 11.08
N VAL A 87 3.43 16.28 11.20
CA VAL A 87 3.15 17.66 10.76
C VAL A 87 3.96 18.67 11.59
N GLU A 88 4.00 18.52 12.91
CA GLU A 88 4.79 19.38 13.81
C GLU A 88 6.29 19.36 13.46
N ARG A 89 6.82 18.22 12.97
CA ARG A 89 8.23 18.05 12.63
C ARG A 89 8.59 18.41 11.19
N LEU A 90 7.72 18.10 10.23
CA LEU A 90 8.03 18.10 8.79
C LEU A 90 7.16 19.04 7.95
N SER A 91 6.08 19.60 8.51
CA SER A 91 4.98 20.29 7.79
C SER A 91 4.09 19.38 6.93
N GLU A 92 2.81 19.72 6.83
CA GLU A 92 1.83 18.99 6.01
C GLU A 92 2.18 19.00 4.51
N ASP A 93 2.69 20.13 3.98
CA ASP A 93 3.08 20.24 2.57
C ASP A 93 4.19 19.24 2.20
N THR A 94 5.19 19.05 3.07
CA THR A 94 6.26 18.06 2.83
C THR A 94 5.75 16.62 2.93
N LEU A 95 4.81 16.35 3.84
CA LEU A 95 4.18 15.03 3.95
C LEU A 95 3.35 14.72 2.70
N LEU A 96 2.56 15.66 2.22
CA LEU A 96 1.79 15.53 0.97
C LEU A 96 2.68 15.44 -0.27
N ALA A 97 3.88 16.05 -0.27
CA ALA A 97 4.83 15.96 -1.38
C ALA A 97 5.57 14.60 -1.47
N HIS A 98 5.63 13.84 -0.38
CA HIS A 98 6.38 12.59 -0.28
C HIS A 98 5.53 11.40 0.18
N GLY A 99 4.21 11.51 0.09
CA GLY A 99 3.26 10.44 0.36
C GLY A 99 2.93 10.26 1.85
N ILE A 100 1.65 9.95 2.10
CA ILE A 100 1.01 9.89 3.42
C ILE A 100 0.32 8.55 3.73
N LEU A 101 0.57 7.52 2.91
CA LEU A 101 -0.12 6.23 2.96
C LEU A 101 -0.32 5.62 4.38
N PRO A 102 0.69 5.55 5.27
CA PRO A 102 0.52 4.93 6.59
C PRO A 102 -0.47 5.67 7.48
N TRP A 103 -0.44 7.00 7.45
CA TRP A 103 -1.34 7.83 8.25
C TRP A 103 -2.77 7.85 7.68
N HIS A 104 -2.90 7.83 6.35
CA HIS A 104 -4.20 7.69 5.68
C HIS A 104 -4.85 6.33 5.98
N LEU A 105 -4.07 5.23 5.96
CA LEU A 105 -4.54 3.91 6.38
C LEU A 105 -5.03 3.89 7.84
N GLU A 106 -4.30 4.54 8.76
CA GLU A 106 -4.75 4.65 10.15
C GLU A 106 -6.04 5.47 10.27
N LYS A 107 -6.16 6.60 9.57
CA LYS A 107 -7.40 7.41 9.51
C LYS A 107 -8.58 6.58 8.99
N ALA A 108 -8.40 5.89 7.87
CA ALA A 108 -9.43 5.10 7.23
C ALA A 108 -9.87 3.91 8.10
N PHE A 109 -8.94 3.25 8.80
CA PHE A 109 -9.27 2.23 9.81
C PHE A 109 -10.22 2.78 10.88
N TRP A 110 -9.93 3.96 11.45
CA TRP A 110 -10.81 4.56 12.46
C TRP A 110 -12.16 4.99 11.89
N GLN A 111 -12.21 5.46 10.64
CA GLN A 111 -13.48 5.72 9.94
C GLN A 111 -14.31 4.43 9.76
N LEU A 112 -13.68 3.29 9.52
CA LEU A 112 -14.35 1.98 9.43
C LEU A 112 -14.85 1.50 10.80
N VAL A 113 -14.10 1.72 11.87
CA VAL A 113 -14.55 1.47 13.26
C VAL A 113 -15.83 2.26 13.55
N GLU A 114 -15.87 3.55 13.21
CA GLU A 114 -17.08 4.37 13.40
C GLU A 114 -18.25 3.93 12.52
N ALA A 115 -17.99 3.52 11.27
CA ALA A 115 -19.03 2.97 10.40
C ALA A 115 -19.64 1.67 10.96
N PHE A 116 -18.81 0.80 11.58
CA PHE A 116 -19.29 -0.37 12.31
C PHE A 116 -20.11 0.02 13.55
N ARG A 117 -19.64 0.97 14.36
CA ARG A 117 -20.37 1.47 15.55
C ARG A 117 -21.75 2.03 15.20
N ALA A 118 -21.83 2.78 14.11
CA ALA A 118 -23.08 3.32 13.57
C ALA A 118 -23.93 2.30 12.78
N GLN A 119 -23.41 1.09 12.56
CA GLN A 119 -24.06 0.02 11.79
C GLN A 119 -24.43 0.42 10.34
N GLU A 120 -23.66 1.34 9.77
CA GLU A 120 -23.91 1.94 8.44
C GLU A 120 -23.41 1.00 7.32
N ALA A 121 -24.20 -0.03 6.99
CA ALA A 121 -23.82 -1.06 5.99
C ALA A 121 -23.17 -0.51 4.70
N PRO A 122 -23.73 0.52 4.03
CA PRO A 122 -23.13 1.06 2.80
C PRO A 122 -21.74 1.65 3.03
N ARG A 123 -21.56 2.37 4.14
CA ARG A 123 -20.29 3.00 4.49
C ARG A 123 -19.25 1.98 4.96
N ILE A 124 -19.66 0.95 5.71
CA ILE A 124 -18.80 -0.19 6.07
C ILE A 124 -18.25 -0.82 4.78
N LEU A 125 -19.12 -1.15 3.83
CA LEU A 125 -18.74 -1.84 2.60
C LEU A 125 -17.85 -0.97 1.70
N ARG A 126 -18.16 0.33 1.53
CA ARG A 126 -17.30 1.26 0.78
C ARG A 126 -15.92 1.40 1.41
N LEU A 127 -15.87 1.76 2.70
CA LEU A 127 -14.59 1.95 3.40
C LEU A 127 -13.76 0.67 3.39
N SER A 128 -14.39 -0.50 3.52
CA SER A 128 -13.68 -1.78 3.47
C SER A 128 -12.98 -2.02 2.13
N ALA A 129 -13.65 -1.70 1.02
CA ALA A 129 -13.07 -1.84 -0.32
C ALA A 129 -11.94 -0.84 -0.58
N GLU A 130 -12.13 0.43 -0.21
CA GLU A 130 -11.11 1.47 -0.37
C GLU A 130 -9.89 1.21 0.54
N ILE A 131 -10.09 0.80 1.79
CA ILE A 131 -8.99 0.37 2.68
C ILE A 131 -8.24 -0.84 2.08
N GLY A 132 -8.95 -1.73 1.40
CA GLY A 132 -8.34 -2.86 0.69
C GLY A 132 -7.39 -2.43 -0.44
N HIS A 133 -7.62 -1.27 -1.06
CA HIS A 133 -6.70 -0.66 -2.02
C HIS A 133 -5.44 -0.16 -1.33
N TYR A 134 -5.56 0.79 -0.38
CA TYR A 134 -4.40 1.37 0.29
C TYR A 134 -3.58 0.33 1.07
N LEU A 135 -4.22 -0.70 1.64
CA LEU A 135 -3.48 -1.76 2.34
C LEU A 135 -2.71 -2.64 1.36
N ALA A 136 -3.25 -2.87 0.16
CA ALA A 136 -2.50 -3.51 -0.90
C ALA A 136 -1.32 -2.62 -1.34
N ASP A 137 -1.52 -1.32 -1.60
CA ASP A 137 -0.45 -0.36 -1.92
C ASP A 137 0.69 -0.42 -0.88
N ALA A 138 0.35 -0.47 0.42
CA ALA A 138 1.33 -0.62 1.50
C ALA A 138 2.14 -1.91 1.43
N HIS A 139 1.68 -2.94 0.71
CA HIS A 139 2.40 -4.18 0.45
C HIS A 139 3.29 -4.16 -0.81
N VAL A 140 3.30 -3.08 -1.61
CA VAL A 140 4.22 -2.90 -2.76
C VAL A 140 5.55 -2.33 -2.28
N PRO A 141 6.71 -2.96 -2.58
CA PRO A 141 8.01 -2.37 -2.28
C PRO A 141 8.19 -0.99 -2.93
N LEU A 142 7.82 -0.88 -4.20
CA LEU A 142 7.94 0.33 -5.00
C LEU A 142 7.01 1.49 -4.60
N HIS A 143 6.01 1.28 -3.74
CA HIS A 143 5.21 2.38 -3.15
C HIS A 143 5.86 3.00 -1.91
N THR A 144 7.08 2.58 -1.58
CA THR A 144 7.80 3.04 -0.37
C THR A 144 9.08 3.82 -0.66
N THR A 145 9.31 4.24 -1.91
CA THR A 145 10.57 4.87 -2.37
C THR A 145 10.33 5.86 -3.49
N ALA A 146 11.07 6.97 -3.47
CA ALA A 146 11.10 7.92 -4.57
C ALA A 146 11.63 7.32 -5.87
N ASN A 147 12.31 6.16 -5.85
CA ASN A 147 12.66 5.38 -7.04
C ASN A 147 11.54 4.41 -7.50
N TYR A 148 10.27 4.75 -7.25
CA TYR A 148 9.09 3.92 -7.48
C TYR A 148 8.99 3.28 -8.87
N ASN A 149 9.56 3.90 -9.91
CA ASN A 149 9.56 3.38 -11.28
C ASN A 149 10.97 3.07 -11.80
N GLY A 150 11.98 2.99 -10.93
CA GLY A 150 13.35 2.70 -11.33
C GLY A 150 14.04 3.86 -12.08
N GLN A 151 13.43 5.04 -12.11
CA GLN A 151 13.88 6.20 -12.87
C GLN A 151 15.19 6.83 -12.34
N LEU A 152 15.57 6.52 -11.09
CA LEU A 152 16.85 6.93 -10.51
C LEU A 152 17.97 5.90 -10.74
N THR A 153 17.64 4.69 -11.21
CA THR A 153 18.59 3.57 -11.43
C THR A 153 18.61 3.03 -12.86
N GLY A 154 17.90 3.65 -13.80
CA GLY A 154 17.88 3.27 -15.23
C GLY A 154 16.93 2.12 -15.58
N GLN A 155 15.89 1.92 -14.77
CA GLN A 155 15.00 0.76 -14.76
C GLN A 155 13.54 1.13 -15.04
N GLU A 156 13.33 2.21 -15.81
CA GLU A 156 12.01 2.78 -16.11
C GLU A 156 10.99 1.74 -16.62
N GLY A 157 9.90 1.61 -15.87
CA GLY A 157 8.84 0.62 -16.11
C GLY A 157 8.77 -0.51 -15.08
N VAL A 158 9.73 -0.61 -14.14
CA VAL A 158 9.75 -1.65 -13.11
C VAL A 158 8.52 -1.63 -12.19
N HIS A 159 7.85 -0.48 -12.03
CA HIS A 159 6.58 -0.38 -11.31
C HIS A 159 5.51 -1.27 -11.94
N ALA A 160 5.14 -0.97 -13.19
CA ALA A 160 4.16 -1.75 -13.94
C ALA A 160 4.59 -3.22 -14.12
N LEU A 161 5.90 -3.49 -14.23
CA LEU A 161 6.46 -4.85 -14.27
C LEU A 161 6.05 -5.66 -13.03
N TRP A 162 6.46 -5.19 -11.85
CA TRP A 162 6.24 -5.91 -10.59
C TRP A 162 4.75 -6.04 -10.26
N GLU A 163 3.97 -5.02 -10.61
CA GLU A 163 2.68 -4.76 -9.99
C GLU A 163 1.47 -5.05 -10.91
N SER A 164 1.68 -5.03 -12.23
CA SER A 164 0.67 -5.39 -13.23
C SER A 164 1.08 -6.62 -14.02
N TYR A 165 2.24 -6.57 -14.71
CA TYR A 165 2.61 -7.63 -15.65
C TYR A 165 2.84 -8.99 -14.97
N ILE A 166 3.50 -9.02 -13.81
CA ILE A 166 3.74 -10.27 -13.08
C ILE A 166 2.45 -10.86 -12.47
N PRO A 167 1.62 -10.11 -11.70
CA PRO A 167 0.33 -10.61 -11.22
C PRO A 167 -0.62 -11.04 -12.33
N GLU A 168 -0.81 -10.24 -13.39
CA GLU A 168 -1.70 -10.60 -14.50
C GLU A 168 -1.21 -11.84 -15.27
N ARG A 169 0.11 -12.05 -15.36
CA ARG A 169 0.69 -13.18 -16.11
C ARG A 169 0.68 -14.49 -15.32
N PHE A 170 1.02 -14.45 -14.03
CA PHE A 170 1.28 -15.66 -13.23
C PHE A 170 0.26 -15.88 -12.10
N GLY A 171 -0.53 -14.87 -11.75
CA GLY A 171 -1.33 -14.87 -10.52
C GLY A 171 -2.50 -15.85 -10.47
N GLU A 172 -3.02 -16.33 -11.60
CA GLU A 172 -3.99 -17.43 -11.60
C GLU A 172 -3.38 -18.79 -11.18
N GLY A 173 -2.04 -18.90 -11.16
CA GLY A 173 -1.32 -20.08 -10.69
C GLY A 173 -0.82 -20.01 -9.23
N TYR A 174 -1.05 -18.90 -8.52
CA TYR A 174 -0.62 -18.73 -7.13
C TYR A 174 -1.56 -19.45 -6.14
N ASP A 175 -1.00 -19.93 -5.03
CA ASP A 175 -1.79 -20.39 -3.89
C ASP A 175 -2.31 -19.18 -3.09
N TYR A 176 -3.60 -19.16 -2.82
CA TYR A 176 -4.28 -18.13 -2.02
C TYR A 176 -4.78 -18.62 -0.66
N TRP A 177 -4.37 -19.81 -0.21
CA TRP A 177 -4.68 -20.31 1.12
C TRP A 177 -3.91 -19.56 2.22
N VAL A 178 -4.53 -18.53 2.78
CA VAL A 178 -3.93 -17.65 3.80
C VAL A 178 -4.29 -17.98 5.26
N GLY A 179 -5.28 -18.85 5.48
CA GLY A 179 -5.82 -19.15 6.81
C GLY A 179 -6.73 -18.04 7.37
N PRO A 180 -7.22 -18.19 8.62
CA PRO A 180 -8.20 -17.29 9.21
C PRO A 180 -7.59 -15.97 9.70
N ALA A 181 -8.36 -14.88 9.53
CA ALA A 181 -8.06 -13.54 9.98
C ALA A 181 -7.72 -13.46 11.48
N ARG A 182 -6.80 -12.57 11.84
CA ARG A 182 -6.32 -12.39 13.21
C ARG A 182 -6.50 -10.95 13.67
N LEU A 183 -6.72 -10.76 14.97
CA LEU A 183 -6.80 -9.42 15.55
C LEU A 183 -5.41 -8.79 15.61
N TRP A 184 -5.28 -7.56 15.11
CA TRP A 184 -4.08 -6.76 15.28
C TRP A 184 -4.00 -6.24 16.73
N ARG A 185 -2.82 -6.32 17.34
CA ARG A 185 -2.58 -5.81 18.71
C ARG A 185 -2.45 -4.29 18.74
N SER A 186 -1.88 -3.72 17.68
CA SER A 186 -1.70 -2.29 17.47
C SER A 186 -1.86 -2.03 15.99
N VAL A 187 -2.85 -1.19 15.62
CA VAL A 187 -3.17 -0.88 14.22
C VAL A 187 -1.99 -0.13 13.58
N ARG A 188 -1.54 0.94 14.25
CA ARG A 188 -0.40 1.76 13.84
C ARG A 188 0.85 0.92 13.63
N ASP A 189 1.28 0.13 14.63
CA ASP A 189 2.52 -0.64 14.51
C ASP A 189 2.42 -1.73 13.43
N THR A 190 1.23 -2.27 13.17
CA THR A 190 1.03 -3.25 12.09
C THR A 190 1.13 -2.58 10.71
N ILE A 191 0.52 -1.41 10.51
CA ILE A 191 0.64 -0.63 9.26
C ILE A 191 2.12 -0.26 9.02
N TRP A 192 2.79 0.32 10.02
CA TRP A 192 4.20 0.70 9.90
C TRP A 192 5.12 -0.51 9.71
N ALA A 193 4.81 -1.69 10.27
CA ALA A 193 5.56 -2.91 10.00
C ALA A 193 5.39 -3.41 8.56
N ILE A 194 4.16 -3.38 8.01
CA ILE A 194 3.89 -3.73 6.60
C ILE A 194 4.70 -2.85 5.65
N VAL A 195 4.72 -1.55 5.92
CA VAL A 195 5.40 -0.52 5.09
C VAL A 195 6.92 -0.65 5.18
N GLN A 196 7.50 -0.81 6.38
CA GLN A 196 8.94 -1.08 6.53
C GLN A 196 9.36 -2.41 5.88
N GLU A 197 8.51 -3.44 5.94
CA GLU A 197 8.75 -4.70 5.26
C GLU A 197 8.66 -4.58 3.73
N SER A 198 7.75 -3.77 3.18
CA SER A 198 7.76 -3.43 1.76
C SER A 198 9.08 -2.75 1.37
N HIS A 199 9.51 -1.76 2.15
CA HIS A 199 10.70 -0.97 1.85
C HIS A 199 11.99 -1.80 1.86
N SER A 200 12.12 -2.77 2.77
CA SER A 200 13.30 -3.65 2.81
C SER A 200 13.44 -4.54 1.57
N LEU A 201 12.39 -4.67 0.74
CA LEU A 201 12.38 -5.44 -0.50
C LEU A 201 12.70 -4.60 -1.75
N VAL A 202 12.79 -3.27 -1.66
CA VAL A 202 13.03 -2.37 -2.81
C VAL A 202 14.29 -2.76 -3.57
N GLU A 203 15.41 -2.96 -2.87
CA GLU A 203 16.66 -3.32 -3.53
C GLU A 203 16.60 -4.71 -4.18
N ALA A 204 15.88 -5.67 -3.61
CA ALA A 204 15.70 -6.99 -4.22
C ALA A 204 14.86 -6.90 -5.51
N VAL A 205 13.80 -6.09 -5.51
CA VAL A 205 12.97 -5.81 -6.71
C VAL A 205 13.80 -5.17 -7.83
N LEU A 206 14.63 -4.16 -7.49
CA LEU A 206 15.48 -3.49 -8.47
C LEU A 206 16.65 -4.39 -8.93
N ALA A 207 17.27 -5.17 -8.04
CA ALA A 207 18.34 -6.09 -8.40
C ALA A 207 17.86 -7.20 -9.35
N ALA A 208 16.68 -7.80 -9.09
CA ALA A 208 16.07 -8.80 -9.95
C ALA A 208 15.80 -8.27 -11.37
N GLU A 209 15.43 -6.99 -11.51
CA GLU A 209 15.13 -6.39 -12.82
C GLU A 209 16.42 -6.10 -13.62
N ARG A 210 17.51 -5.66 -12.95
CA ARG A 210 18.83 -5.52 -13.57
C ARG A 210 19.38 -6.87 -14.03
N GLU A 211 19.26 -7.90 -13.19
CA GLU A 211 19.72 -9.26 -13.50
C GLU A 211 18.89 -9.88 -14.63
N ALA A 212 17.56 -9.74 -14.63
CA ALA A 212 16.72 -10.14 -15.76
C ALA A 212 17.12 -9.43 -17.07
N THR A 213 17.49 -8.14 -16.99
CA THR A 213 18.01 -7.38 -18.13
C THR A 213 19.36 -7.91 -18.62
N ALA A 214 20.26 -8.30 -17.73
CA ALA A 214 21.55 -8.90 -18.07
C ALA A 214 21.39 -10.28 -18.75
N GLN A 215 20.51 -11.14 -18.24
CA GLN A 215 20.29 -12.49 -18.79
C GLN A 215 19.53 -12.49 -20.13
N VAL A 216 18.50 -11.66 -20.24
CA VAL A 216 17.64 -11.61 -21.45
C VAL A 216 18.25 -10.74 -22.55
N GLY A 217 18.91 -9.64 -22.18
CA GLY A 217 19.46 -8.64 -23.10
C GLY A 217 18.42 -7.63 -23.59
N LEU A 218 18.85 -6.39 -23.83
CA LEU A 218 17.97 -5.25 -24.14
C LEU A 218 17.06 -5.48 -25.36
N GLU A 219 17.57 -6.11 -26.42
CA GLU A 219 16.81 -6.42 -27.64
C GLU A 219 15.63 -7.37 -27.40
N ARG A 220 15.76 -8.31 -26.44
CA ARG A 220 14.73 -9.31 -26.13
C ARG A 220 13.90 -8.95 -24.91
N LYS A 221 14.24 -7.87 -24.19
CA LYS A 221 13.49 -7.36 -23.03
C LYS A 221 12.11 -6.85 -23.43
N TRP A 222 12.01 -6.22 -24.60
CA TRP A 222 10.80 -5.54 -25.06
C TRP A 222 10.13 -6.27 -26.23
N VAL A 223 8.81 -6.21 -26.28
CA VAL A 223 7.99 -6.52 -27.46
C VAL A 223 6.97 -5.42 -27.68
N TYR A 224 6.51 -5.25 -28.91
CA TYR A 224 5.42 -4.34 -29.23
C TYR A 224 4.11 -5.13 -29.35
N ARG A 225 3.07 -4.70 -28.64
CA ARG A 225 1.72 -5.29 -28.73
C ARG A 225 0.73 -4.22 -29.18
N VAL A 226 -0.16 -4.59 -30.10
CA VAL A 226 -1.27 -3.73 -30.54
C VAL A 226 -2.45 -3.93 -29.59
N ARG A 227 -2.89 -2.86 -28.92
CA ARG A 227 -4.17 -2.80 -28.17
C ARG A 227 -5.06 -1.76 -28.85
N GLY A 228 -6.07 -2.24 -29.58
CA GLY A 228 -6.97 -1.39 -30.35
C GLY A 228 -6.21 -0.61 -31.44
N ARG A 229 -6.16 0.73 -31.31
CA ARG A 229 -5.45 1.64 -32.24
C ARG A 229 -4.03 2.01 -31.80
N GLN A 230 -3.57 1.53 -30.64
CA GLN A 230 -2.25 1.89 -30.10
C GLN A 230 -1.29 0.71 -30.12
N THR A 231 -0.04 0.96 -30.51
CA THR A 231 1.07 0.01 -30.37
C THR A 231 1.86 0.37 -29.11
N LEU A 232 1.83 -0.52 -28.11
CA LEU A 232 2.47 -0.31 -26.82
C LEU A 232 3.75 -1.16 -26.72
N ARG A 233 4.85 -0.54 -26.26
CA ARG A 233 6.05 -1.27 -25.85
C ARG A 233 5.80 -1.90 -24.48
N THR A 234 6.01 -3.20 -24.37
CA THR A 234 5.76 -4.00 -23.16
C THR A 234 6.88 -5.00 -22.94
N TYR A 235 7.00 -5.54 -21.73
CA TYR A 235 7.95 -6.62 -21.43
C TYR A 235 7.64 -7.89 -22.24
N SER A 236 8.70 -8.60 -22.65
CA SER A 236 8.59 -9.88 -23.35
C SER A 236 8.26 -11.02 -22.37
N GLU A 237 7.66 -12.08 -22.89
CA GLU A 237 7.34 -13.29 -22.10
C GLU A 237 8.61 -13.89 -21.45
N ALA A 238 9.73 -13.92 -22.19
CA ALA A 238 11.02 -14.39 -21.66
C ALA A 238 11.51 -13.53 -20.50
N PHE A 239 11.32 -12.20 -20.57
CA PHE A 239 11.67 -11.30 -19.48
C PHE A 239 10.80 -11.51 -18.25
N LEU A 240 9.49 -11.67 -18.41
CA LEU A 240 8.56 -11.94 -17.31
C LEU A 240 8.90 -13.25 -16.58
N VAL A 241 9.24 -14.31 -17.31
CA VAL A 241 9.64 -15.61 -16.72
C VAL A 241 10.94 -15.51 -15.92
N VAL A 242 11.97 -14.86 -16.47
CA VAL A 242 13.26 -14.68 -15.77
C VAL A 242 13.09 -13.80 -14.53
N TYR A 243 12.37 -12.68 -14.65
CA TYR A 243 12.13 -11.77 -13.53
C TYR A 243 11.30 -12.42 -12.41
N GLN A 244 10.23 -13.18 -12.74
CA GLN A 244 9.45 -13.94 -11.76
C GLN A 244 10.31 -14.96 -11.00
N ALA A 245 11.24 -15.63 -11.68
CA ALA A 245 12.15 -16.59 -11.06
C ALA A 245 13.14 -15.90 -10.10
N LEU A 246 13.71 -14.76 -10.50
CA LEU A 246 14.62 -13.96 -9.68
C LEU A 246 13.95 -13.28 -8.48
N LEU A 247 12.62 -13.12 -8.50
CA LEU A 247 11.85 -12.66 -7.34
C LEU A 247 11.54 -13.77 -6.32
N GLU A 248 11.91 -15.04 -6.57
CA GLU A 248 11.80 -16.15 -5.62
C GLU A 248 10.42 -16.27 -4.92
N GLY A 249 9.34 -16.03 -5.67
CA GLY A 249 7.96 -16.08 -5.14
C GLY A 249 7.51 -14.85 -4.34
N MET A 250 8.30 -13.77 -4.30
CA MET A 250 8.00 -12.55 -3.55
C MET A 250 6.60 -11.98 -3.85
N VAL A 251 6.19 -11.87 -5.12
CA VAL A 251 4.90 -11.26 -5.50
C VAL A 251 3.72 -12.06 -4.94
N GLU A 252 3.78 -13.39 -5.04
CA GLU A 252 2.80 -14.29 -4.42
C GLU A 252 2.79 -14.13 -2.89
N ALA A 253 3.96 -14.08 -2.26
CA ALA A 253 4.07 -13.87 -0.81
C ALA A 253 3.50 -12.51 -0.36
N ARG A 254 3.71 -11.43 -1.13
CA ARG A 254 3.08 -10.12 -0.86
C ARG A 254 1.57 -10.20 -1.02
N LEU A 255 1.06 -10.71 -2.15
CA LEU A 255 -0.38 -10.89 -2.40
C LEU A 255 -1.08 -11.66 -1.29
N ARG A 256 -0.53 -12.82 -0.89
CA ARG A 256 -1.04 -13.64 0.22
C ARG A 256 -1.07 -12.87 1.54
N ARG A 257 -0.03 -12.08 1.83
CA ARG A 257 -0.01 -11.22 3.03
C ARG A 257 -1.05 -10.11 2.95
N SER A 258 -1.23 -9.44 1.81
CA SER A 258 -2.29 -8.45 1.61
C SER A 258 -3.68 -9.02 1.88
N VAL A 259 -3.98 -10.22 1.35
CA VAL A 259 -5.26 -10.92 1.60
C VAL A 259 -5.48 -11.18 3.09
N HIS A 260 -4.49 -11.79 3.77
CA HIS A 260 -4.58 -12.07 5.21
C HIS A 260 -4.73 -10.79 6.05
N GLN A 261 -3.92 -9.78 5.74
CA GLN A 261 -3.88 -8.53 6.48
C GLN A 261 -5.14 -7.69 6.27
N LEU A 262 -5.76 -7.72 5.09
CA LEU A 262 -7.03 -7.06 4.84
C LEU A 262 -8.18 -7.69 5.63
N ALA A 263 -8.28 -9.02 5.61
CA ALA A 263 -9.25 -9.75 6.42
C ALA A 263 -9.06 -9.50 7.93
N SER A 264 -7.78 -9.46 8.36
CA SER A 264 -7.37 -9.15 9.74
C SER A 264 -7.70 -7.70 10.13
N LEU A 265 -7.55 -6.73 9.22
CA LEU A 265 -7.91 -5.33 9.41
C LEU A 265 -9.43 -5.21 9.60
N TRP A 266 -10.24 -5.75 8.68
CA TRP A 266 -11.71 -5.71 8.78
C TRP A 266 -12.21 -6.37 10.07
N TYR A 267 -11.63 -7.53 10.44
CA TYR A 267 -11.97 -8.20 11.70
C TYR A 267 -11.57 -7.36 12.93
N THR A 268 -10.39 -6.74 12.91
CA THR A 268 -9.94 -5.84 13.99
C THR A 268 -10.86 -4.62 14.11
N ALA A 269 -11.26 -4.00 13.00
CA ALA A 269 -12.14 -2.83 13.01
C ALA A 269 -13.51 -3.16 13.63
N TRP A 270 -14.15 -4.26 13.23
CA TRP A 270 -15.41 -4.72 13.84
C TRP A 270 -15.26 -5.08 15.32
N HIS A 271 -14.13 -5.70 15.70
CA HIS A 271 -13.85 -6.01 17.11
C HIS A 271 -13.70 -4.74 17.95
N VAL A 272 -12.92 -3.75 17.49
CA VAL A 272 -12.70 -2.46 18.16
C VAL A 272 -13.95 -1.57 18.17
N ALA A 273 -14.87 -1.78 17.23
CA ALA A 273 -16.21 -1.21 17.26
C ALA A 273 -17.11 -1.79 18.36
N GLY A 274 -16.68 -2.83 19.09
CA GLY A 274 -17.46 -3.50 20.12
C GLY A 274 -18.24 -4.72 19.64
N ARG A 275 -17.92 -5.24 18.45
CA ARG A 275 -18.65 -6.33 17.76
C ARG A 275 -20.16 -6.07 17.63
N PRO A 276 -20.60 -4.89 17.14
CA PRO A 276 -22.01 -4.59 16.98
C PRO A 276 -22.68 -5.62 16.04
N PRO A 277 -23.97 -5.94 16.24
CA PRO A 277 -24.68 -6.80 15.31
C PRO A 277 -24.66 -6.17 13.93
N LEU A 278 -24.31 -6.95 12.93
CA LEU A 278 -24.20 -6.46 11.56
C LEU A 278 -25.61 -6.38 10.96
N PRO A 279 -25.96 -5.28 10.26
CA PRO A 279 -27.24 -5.17 9.59
C PRO A 279 -27.36 -6.30 8.55
N ALA A 280 -28.58 -6.80 8.36
CA ALA A 280 -28.84 -7.75 7.29
C ALA A 280 -28.42 -7.15 5.93
N PRO A 281 -27.94 -7.96 4.97
CA PRO A 281 -27.65 -7.48 3.64
C PRO A 281 -28.94 -6.95 3.01
N SER A 282 -29.07 -5.62 2.98
CA SER A 282 -30.13 -4.94 2.24
C SER A 282 -29.84 -5.00 0.74
N THR A 283 -30.76 -4.46 -0.06
CA THR A 283 -30.72 -4.35 -1.52
C THR A 283 -29.30 -4.16 -2.06
N PRO A 284 -28.88 -4.87 -3.13
CA PRO A 284 -27.54 -4.75 -3.68
C PRO A 284 -27.12 -3.29 -3.82
N LEU A 285 -26.03 -2.91 -3.16
CA LEU A 285 -25.53 -1.55 -3.24
C LEU A 285 -25.18 -1.24 -4.69
N GLU A 286 -25.79 -0.17 -5.19
CA GLU A 286 -25.42 0.39 -6.48
C GLU A 286 -23.94 0.81 -6.44
N GLU A 287 -23.27 0.67 -7.58
CA GLU A 287 -21.89 1.08 -7.73
C GLU A 287 -21.80 2.60 -7.65
N GLU A 288 -20.80 3.15 -6.93
CA GLU A 288 -20.59 4.60 -6.95
C GLU A 288 -20.37 5.05 -8.40
N ALA A 289 -21.19 6.01 -8.83
CA ALA A 289 -21.16 6.55 -10.18
C ALA A 289 -19.76 7.05 -10.54
N PRO A 290 -19.37 6.99 -11.83
CA PRO A 290 -18.11 7.59 -12.28
C PRO A 290 -18.05 9.05 -11.83
N ILE A 291 -16.92 9.43 -11.24
CA ILE A 291 -16.71 10.77 -10.70
C ILE A 291 -16.79 11.77 -11.86
N SER A 292 -17.83 12.62 -11.87
CA SER A 292 -17.92 13.70 -12.84
C SER A 292 -17.06 14.88 -12.39
N PRO A 293 -16.32 15.55 -13.31
CA PRO A 293 -15.66 16.83 -13.06
C PRO A 293 -16.60 17.94 -12.56
N ASP A 294 -17.93 17.79 -12.74
CA ASP A 294 -18.93 18.75 -12.27
C ASP A 294 -19.41 18.47 -10.83
N THR A 295 -19.01 17.33 -10.25
CA THR A 295 -19.44 16.85 -8.91
C THR A 295 -18.30 16.84 -7.88
N LEU A 296 -17.20 17.53 -8.16
CA LEU A 296 -15.99 17.54 -7.33
C LEU A 296 -16.30 18.09 -5.92
N PRO A 297 -16.23 17.28 -4.84
CA PRO A 297 -16.22 17.83 -3.49
C PRO A 297 -14.96 18.69 -3.30
N PRO A 298 -15.01 19.73 -2.45
CA PRO A 298 -13.83 20.53 -2.14
C PRO A 298 -12.74 19.65 -1.54
N ASP A 299 -11.50 20.07 -1.76
CA ASP A 299 -10.31 19.38 -1.29
C ASP A 299 -10.35 19.22 0.26
N PRO A 300 -10.27 17.98 0.79
CA PRO A 300 -10.35 17.71 2.22
C PRO A 300 -9.09 18.13 3.01
N ARG A 301 -8.13 18.84 2.39
CA ARG A 301 -7.07 19.62 3.08
C ARG A 301 -7.60 20.51 4.23
N CYS A 302 -8.88 20.88 4.22
CA CYS A 302 -9.51 21.63 5.31
C CYS A 302 -9.99 20.71 6.47
N GLY A 303 -9.09 20.37 7.40
CA GLY A 303 -9.44 20.17 8.82
C GLY A 303 -9.67 18.75 9.36
N GLU A 304 -9.67 17.70 8.53
CA GLU A 304 -10.04 16.35 9.01
C GLU A 304 -8.89 15.45 9.54
N MET A 305 -7.64 15.90 9.56
CA MET A 305 -6.52 15.11 10.11
C MET A 305 -6.11 15.52 11.53
N GLY A 306 -6.92 16.35 12.19
CA GLY A 306 -6.67 16.81 13.56
C GLY A 306 -7.93 17.13 14.35
N CYS A 307 -8.74 16.11 14.70
CA CYS A 307 -9.64 16.07 15.87
C CYS A 307 -10.41 14.74 15.99
N TYR A 308 -9.71 13.62 16.23
CA TYR A 308 -10.38 12.51 16.92
C TYR A 308 -10.49 12.90 18.41
N PRO A 309 -11.67 12.80 19.03
CA PRO A 309 -11.83 13.21 20.42
C PRO A 309 -10.92 12.39 21.32
N LEU A 310 -10.15 13.10 22.15
CA LEU A 310 -9.25 12.48 23.12
C LEU A 310 -10.02 11.47 23.98
N TRP A 311 -9.53 10.23 23.97
CA TRP A 311 -10.04 9.14 24.80
C TRP A 311 -9.80 9.48 26.29
N GLN A 312 -10.78 10.11 26.92
CA GLN A 312 -10.78 10.42 28.36
C GLN A 312 -11.37 9.23 29.13
N PRO A 313 -10.72 8.73 30.20
CA PRO A 313 -11.24 7.63 30.99
C PRO A 313 -12.47 8.03 31.83
N PHE A 314 -13.19 7.03 32.32
CA PHE A 314 -14.50 7.13 32.98
C PHE A 314 -14.54 7.96 34.28
N ARG A 315 -15.64 8.73 34.44
CA ARG A 315 -16.31 9.17 35.71
C ARG A 315 -15.56 10.24 36.55
N TRP A 316 -16.22 11.15 37.29
CA TRP A 316 -17.62 11.24 37.77
C TRP A 316 -18.05 12.71 38.07
N ALA A 317 -19.37 12.94 38.02
CA ALA A 317 -20.19 13.86 38.84
C ALA A 317 -20.32 15.40 38.58
N LEU A 318 -21.60 15.75 38.41
CA LEU A 318 -22.38 16.83 39.05
C LEU A 318 -22.41 18.28 38.50
N ALA A 319 -23.66 18.77 38.52
CA ALA A 319 -24.16 20.16 38.46
C ALA A 319 -24.28 20.88 37.09
N LEU A 320 -25.54 21.10 36.72
CA LEU A 320 -26.08 22.04 35.71
C LEU A 320 -26.11 23.50 36.30
N PRO A 321 -26.72 24.50 35.62
CA PRO A 321 -26.33 25.13 34.35
C PRO A 321 -26.33 26.69 34.45
N CYS A 322 -25.94 27.45 33.41
CA CYS A 322 -26.70 28.68 33.01
C CYS A 322 -26.28 29.36 31.69
N SER A 323 -27.31 29.70 30.88
CA SER A 323 -27.54 30.90 30.04
C SER A 323 -26.42 31.64 29.26
N LYS A 324 -26.67 31.83 27.94
CA LYS A 324 -26.19 32.95 27.08
C LYS A 324 -26.81 34.31 27.51
N PRO A 325 -26.28 35.50 27.15
CA PRO A 325 -26.33 36.11 25.79
C PRO A 325 -24.94 36.60 25.29
N SER A 326 -24.59 36.77 24.02
CA SER A 326 -25.18 37.47 22.85
C SER A 326 -24.89 38.99 22.76
N SER A 327 -24.57 39.44 21.53
CA SER A 327 -24.41 40.83 21.00
C SER A 327 -23.26 41.74 21.49
N MET A 328 -22.35 42.02 20.55
CA MET A 328 -21.55 43.25 20.37
C MET A 328 -22.46 44.41 19.85
N PRO A 329 -22.10 45.73 19.93
CA PRO A 329 -20.93 46.30 19.22
C PRO A 329 -20.15 47.50 19.84
N LEU A 330 -19.03 47.79 19.16
CA LEU A 330 -18.14 48.97 19.18
C LEU A 330 -18.87 50.31 18.80
N PRO A 331 -18.25 51.53 18.81
CA PRO A 331 -16.81 51.85 18.76
C PRO A 331 -16.26 53.10 19.51
N ALA A 332 -14.93 53.30 19.43
CA ALA A 332 -14.25 54.51 18.88
C ALA A 332 -13.16 55.22 19.72
N HIS A 333 -12.16 55.76 18.98
CA HIS A 333 -11.10 56.74 19.33
C HIS A 333 -10.01 56.31 20.34
N SER A 334 -8.72 56.21 19.92
CA SER A 334 -7.70 57.28 19.73
C SER A 334 -7.07 57.77 21.06
N SER A 335 -5.78 58.08 21.21
CA SER A 335 -4.68 58.25 20.23
C SER A 335 -3.30 58.28 20.95
N LYS A 336 -2.19 58.07 20.21
CA LYS A 336 -0.79 58.51 20.53
C LYS A 336 -0.16 57.83 21.79
N ARG A 337 1.17 57.73 22.00
CA ARG A 337 2.37 58.27 21.32
C ARG A 337 3.65 57.48 21.70
N SER A 338 4.70 57.60 20.88
CA SER A 338 6.16 57.54 21.19
C SER A 338 6.82 56.29 21.83
N GLU A 339 7.82 55.78 21.10
CA GLU A 339 8.97 54.93 21.52
C GLU A 339 10.05 55.77 22.30
N PRO A 340 11.33 55.31 22.44
CA PRO A 340 11.94 54.26 23.28
C PRO A 340 12.95 54.94 24.27
N PRO A 341 14.16 54.45 24.68
CA PRO A 341 14.85 53.15 24.54
C PRO A 341 15.70 52.62 25.75
N SER A 342 16.31 51.44 25.53
CA SER A 342 17.71 51.07 25.87
C SER A 342 18.12 50.50 27.25
N LEU A 343 19.31 49.87 27.21
CA LEU A 343 20.22 49.44 28.30
C LEU A 343 19.83 48.13 29.02
N CYS A 344 20.56 47.02 28.84
CA CYS A 344 21.90 46.67 29.39
C CYS A 344 21.80 46.08 30.81
N ALA A 345 22.62 45.12 31.24
CA ALA A 345 23.64 44.29 30.58
C ALA A 345 24.00 43.09 31.50
N HIS A 346 25.02 42.31 31.11
CA HIS A 346 25.83 41.42 31.96
C HIS A 346 25.13 40.15 32.48
N ARG A 347 25.78 39.03 32.77
CA ARG A 347 27.11 38.37 32.61
C ARG A 347 26.93 37.09 33.50
N SER A 348 27.69 36.00 33.45
CA SER A 348 28.70 35.47 32.52
C SER A 348 29.15 34.10 33.03
N SER A 349 29.59 33.21 32.13
CA SER A 349 30.63 32.17 32.33
C SER A 349 30.45 31.09 33.41
N GLY A 350 30.99 29.87 33.25
CA GLY A 350 31.89 29.36 32.21
C GLY A 350 31.86 27.82 32.11
N PHE A 351 32.40 27.23 31.01
CA PHE A 351 33.74 26.60 30.95
C PHE A 351 33.89 25.33 31.81
N CYS A 352 34.40 24.18 31.36
CA CYS A 352 34.92 23.72 30.05
C CYS A 352 34.88 22.15 30.05
N LYS A 353 35.53 21.30 29.22
CA LYS A 353 36.62 21.40 28.23
C LYS A 353 36.47 20.28 27.16
N LYS A 354 37.52 20.03 26.34
CA LYS A 354 37.60 18.98 25.28
C LYS A 354 38.45 17.76 25.71
N ALA A 355 38.27 16.60 25.07
CA ALA A 355 39.38 15.69 24.69
C ALA A 355 38.98 14.61 23.66
N ALA A 356 39.89 14.31 22.72
CA ALA A 356 40.00 13.15 21.82
C ALA A 356 41.44 13.19 21.21
N PRO A 357 41.97 12.20 20.46
CA PRO A 357 41.55 10.81 20.18
C PRO A 357 42.67 9.77 20.51
N ALA A 358 42.50 8.49 20.15
CA ALA A 358 43.59 7.49 20.06
C ALA A 358 43.30 6.36 19.04
N GLN A 359 44.34 5.66 18.58
CA GLN A 359 44.34 4.71 17.44
C GLN A 359 44.42 3.23 17.89
N GLY A 360 44.21 2.28 16.96
CA GLY A 360 44.26 0.81 17.19
C GLY A 360 45.68 0.21 17.30
N PRO A 361 45.81 -1.14 17.31
CA PRO A 361 46.10 -1.83 16.04
C PRO A 361 45.47 -3.24 15.87
N ALA A 362 45.80 -3.89 14.74
CA ALA A 362 45.22 -5.13 14.19
C ALA A 362 45.79 -6.45 14.75
N GLN A 363 45.16 -7.60 14.42
CA GLN A 363 45.80 -8.71 13.64
C GLN A 363 44.92 -9.96 13.33
N ASN A 364 44.96 -10.39 12.06
CA ASN A 364 45.18 -11.76 11.52
C ASN A 364 44.24 -13.00 11.71
N LEU A 365 43.74 -13.46 10.54
CA LEU A 365 43.89 -14.79 9.88
C LEU A 365 42.92 -15.98 10.05
N SER A 366 42.82 -16.68 8.91
CA SER A 366 42.36 -18.06 8.61
C SER A 366 40.84 -18.32 8.66
N LEU A 367 40.16 -18.70 7.56
CA LEU A 367 40.33 -19.87 6.68
C LEU A 367 40.30 -21.22 7.40
N LEU A 368 39.13 -21.88 7.38
CA LEU A 368 39.04 -23.33 7.49
C LEU A 368 37.79 -23.86 6.77
N THR A 369 37.95 -24.12 5.48
CA THR A 369 37.09 -25.06 4.75
C THR A 369 37.28 -26.46 5.36
N ARG A 370 36.18 -27.12 5.76
CA ARG A 370 36.19 -28.57 6.02
C ARG A 370 35.18 -29.28 5.14
N ARG A 371 35.68 -29.83 4.04
CA ARG A 371 35.08 -31.00 3.40
C ARG A 371 35.30 -32.20 4.34
N HIS A 372 34.25 -32.94 4.65
CA HIS A 372 34.38 -34.36 5.00
C HIS A 372 33.25 -35.18 4.39
N ALA A 373 33.61 -35.89 3.32
CA ALA A 373 33.08 -37.21 3.00
C ALA A 373 34.29 -38.04 2.56
N PRO A 374 34.42 -39.28 3.06
CA PRO A 374 34.83 -40.34 2.14
C PRO A 374 34.16 -41.70 2.41
N GLY A 375 33.88 -42.43 1.32
CA GLY A 375 34.08 -43.88 1.29
C GLY A 375 32.84 -44.79 1.21
N GLY A 376 32.82 -45.66 0.20
CA GLY A 376 31.86 -46.77 0.04
C GLY A 376 31.00 -46.65 -1.24
N LYS A 377 31.50 -47.00 -2.44
CA LYS A 377 31.47 -48.38 -2.99
C LYS A 377 30.17 -49.14 -2.61
N GLY A 378 29.24 -49.49 -3.50
CA GLY A 378 29.15 -49.36 -4.96
C GLY A 378 28.77 -50.70 -5.60
N HIS A 379 27.86 -50.70 -6.59
CA HIS A 379 27.65 -51.86 -7.48
C HIS A 379 27.18 -51.46 -8.89
N ARG A 380 27.64 -52.25 -9.86
CA ARG A 380 27.27 -52.30 -11.29
C ARG A 380 25.95 -53.13 -11.43
N ARG A 381 25.20 -53.22 -12.54
CA ARG A 381 25.34 -52.92 -13.99
C ARG A 381 23.98 -53.10 -14.69
N GLY A 382 23.82 -52.62 -15.94
CA GLY A 382 22.75 -53.04 -16.89
C GLY A 382 21.51 -52.13 -16.87
N ALA A 383 21.10 -51.35 -17.87
CA ALA A 383 21.10 -51.43 -19.35
C ALA A 383 19.96 -52.28 -19.96
N LYS A 384 18.89 -51.62 -20.47
CA LYS A 384 18.44 -51.68 -21.88
C LYS A 384 17.12 -50.93 -22.17
N GLU A 385 17.08 -50.31 -23.35
CA GLU A 385 15.96 -50.18 -24.32
C GLU A 385 14.59 -49.58 -23.94
N SER A 386 14.26 -48.45 -24.60
CA SER A 386 12.90 -48.01 -24.97
C SER A 386 12.36 -48.85 -26.15
N PRO A 387 11.03 -48.89 -26.47
CA PRO A 387 10.44 -47.79 -27.27
C PRO A 387 8.91 -47.50 -27.11
N SER A 388 8.49 -46.38 -27.72
CA SER A 388 7.20 -46.10 -28.42
C SER A 388 5.82 -46.32 -27.75
N HIS A 389 5.14 -45.18 -27.52
CA HIS A 389 3.76 -44.78 -27.94
C HIS A 389 2.86 -45.80 -28.71
N PRO A 390 1.52 -45.76 -28.51
CA PRO A 390 0.70 -44.79 -29.27
C PRO A 390 -0.47 -44.11 -28.51
N SER A 391 -0.94 -43.04 -29.15
CA SER A 391 -2.08 -42.18 -28.77
C SER A 391 -3.45 -42.86 -28.92
N LEU A 392 -4.43 -42.41 -28.16
CA LEU A 392 -5.85 -42.68 -28.41
C LEU A 392 -6.65 -41.37 -28.49
N GLN A 393 -7.03 -40.98 -29.71
CA GLN A 393 -8.14 -40.05 -29.94
C GLN A 393 -9.45 -40.83 -29.83
N LEU A 394 -10.49 -40.23 -29.28
CA LEU A 394 -11.87 -40.67 -29.50
C LEU A 394 -12.80 -39.49 -29.75
N SER A 395 -13.80 -39.74 -30.59
CA SER A 395 -14.51 -38.72 -31.36
C SER A 395 -15.81 -38.25 -30.70
N ARG A 396 -16.20 -37.02 -31.09
CA ARG A 396 -17.51 -36.36 -30.97
C ARG A 396 -18.72 -37.29 -30.80
N ARG A 397 -19.67 -36.86 -29.96
CA ARG A 397 -21.08 -36.58 -30.35
C ARG A 397 -21.89 -35.91 -29.23
N SER A 398 -22.49 -34.75 -29.53
CA SER A 398 -23.79 -34.35 -28.95
C SER A 398 -24.90 -35.08 -29.72
N PRO A 399 -26.13 -35.26 -29.18
CA PRO A 399 -27.11 -34.16 -29.16
C PRO A 399 -28.06 -34.19 -27.93
N GLY A 400 -28.99 -33.22 -27.86
CA GLY A 400 -30.22 -33.36 -27.07
C GLY A 400 -30.55 -32.16 -26.17
N SER A 401 -31.65 -31.47 -26.48
CA SER A 401 -32.26 -30.41 -25.67
C SER A 401 -33.53 -30.90 -24.95
N VAL A 402 -34.11 -30.03 -24.12
CA VAL A 402 -35.46 -30.11 -23.51
C VAL A 402 -35.58 -31.06 -22.30
N PHE A 403 -35.49 -30.51 -21.09
CA PHE A 403 -36.64 -29.91 -20.38
C PHE A 403 -36.16 -28.84 -19.38
#